data_AF-A0AA85FGH5-F1
#
_entry.id   AF-A0AA85FGH5-F1
#
_cell.length_a   1.000
_cell.length_b   1.000
_cell.length_c   1.000
_cell.angle_alpha   90.00
_cell.angle_beta   90.00
_cell.angle_gamma   90.00
#
_symmetry.space_group_name_H-M   'P 1'
#
loop_
_entity.id
_entity.type
_entity.pdbx_description
1 polymer ?
#
loop_
_entity_poly.entity_id
_entity_poly.type
_entity_poly.pdbx_seq_one_letter_code
_entity_poly.pdbx_strand_id
1 'polypeptide(L)'
;MTNIKSHAYTTKLKALNEACYKLVNNASNLPSSNDITSLLKFFQNSLYNILKDIQVLSIERFVNRINDQEWRSKHLPQLDYGTLYLCLLTIAEHIQKLTNQSAVCEHLLRTIQSLIFCLDYDCLEGVPLAITWILLYFPSNMQSSVIDLLCSVVIPLIYNMSDDQESYAIDCIPSILTLVFQHVEKVEYHVWVLESFMSKKKDLYKDLLMIIAYGPTEARLPAVCLFFHYWPENYPTAFYGNQALQPIHYSWESWKPIMCYRNDCPNKTGKALAMKMTVNPKISIQQSGKPPPLYVCLDCADALNRLDFDQLIDILLPTKHISLTCESKTCRSKNNSASVTCWSTGCTYLTGNRAIRLCELCHSLRHIYPDINQPSADRNKKQMDTNLTQNTSDTTTLFEVTNSTRINNDNNDEDDHSTTHIYQVCDVIRFALTRSCILFKEPHSFSILFRI
;
A
#
# COMPACT_ATOMS: atom_id res chain seq x y z
N MET A 1 -4.79 -24.53 30.49
CA MET A 1 -4.03 -23.25 30.53
C MET A 1 -4.73 -22.06 29.86
N THR A 2 -5.81 -22.27 29.10
CA THR A 2 -6.53 -21.26 28.29
C THR A 2 -7.52 -20.37 29.07
N ASN A 3 -8.17 -20.88 30.12
CA ASN A 3 -9.30 -20.19 30.76
C ASN A 3 -8.90 -18.92 31.55
N ILE A 4 -7.80 -18.97 32.32
CA ILE A 4 -7.32 -17.82 33.12
C ILE A 4 -6.85 -16.66 32.23
N LYS A 5 -6.15 -16.96 31.12
CA LYS A 5 -5.70 -15.94 30.17
C LYS A 5 -6.86 -15.28 29.43
N SER A 6 -7.88 -16.05 29.05
CA SER A 6 -9.11 -15.55 28.44
C SER A 6 -9.89 -14.65 29.41
N HIS A 7 -10.05 -15.06 30.67
CA HIS A 7 -10.71 -14.24 31.69
C HIS A 7 -9.98 -12.91 31.93
N ALA A 8 -8.66 -12.92 32.04
CA ALA A 8 -7.86 -11.71 32.19
C ALA A 8 -8.02 -10.76 30.99
N TYR A 9 -8.03 -11.29 29.77
CA TYR A 9 -8.27 -10.51 28.55
C TYR A 9 -9.63 -9.82 28.59
N THR A 10 -10.70 -10.57 28.86
CA THR A 10 -12.07 -10.02 28.93
C THR A 10 -12.21 -8.96 30.01
N THR A 11 -11.61 -9.16 31.19
CA THR A 11 -11.63 -8.17 32.27
C THR A 11 -10.90 -6.88 31.88
N LYS A 12 -9.74 -6.98 31.23
CA LYS A 12 -8.99 -5.81 30.74
C LYS A 12 -9.70 -5.11 29.58
N LEU A 13 -10.42 -5.84 28.74
CA LEU A 13 -11.23 -5.28 27.66
C LEU A 13 -12.43 -4.50 28.20
N LYS A 14 -13.09 -5.00 29.24
CA LYS A 14 -14.14 -4.25 29.95
C LYS A 14 -13.60 -2.95 30.55
N ALA A 15 -12.42 -3.00 31.17
CA ALA A 15 -11.79 -1.79 31.72
C ALA A 15 -11.43 -0.76 30.63
N LEU A 16 -10.95 -1.21 29.46
CA LEU A 16 -10.68 -0.33 28.33
C LEU A 16 -11.97 0.29 27.76
N ASN A 17 -13.03 -0.50 27.64
CA ASN A 17 -14.36 -0.01 27.24
C ASN A 17 -14.90 1.04 28.21
N GLU A 18 -14.76 0.82 29.52
CA GLU A 18 -15.18 1.81 30.53
C GLU A 18 -14.38 3.11 30.40
N ALA A 19 -13.07 3.02 30.13
CA ALA A 19 -12.25 4.19 29.84
C ALA A 19 -12.72 4.94 28.58
N CYS A 20 -13.07 4.21 27.51
CA CYS A 20 -13.65 4.80 26.29
C CYS A 20 -14.97 5.51 26.58
N TYR A 21 -15.87 4.88 27.34
CA TYR A 21 -17.14 5.48 27.73
C TYR A 21 -16.95 6.80 28.50
N LYS A 22 -15.98 6.85 29.42
CA LYS A 22 -15.63 8.08 30.15
C LYS A 22 -15.08 9.17 29.24
N LEU A 23 -14.25 8.80 28.26
CA LEU A 23 -13.70 9.73 27.27
C LEU A 23 -14.79 10.32 26.36
N VAL A 24 -15.72 9.51 25.87
CA VAL A 24 -16.82 9.94 25.00
C VAL A 24 -17.75 10.89 25.75
N ASN A 25 -18.16 10.53 26.97
CA ASN A 25 -19.17 11.27 27.73
C ASN A 25 -18.62 12.45 28.56
N ASN A 26 -17.33 12.78 28.45
CA ASN A 26 -16.69 13.82 29.27
C ASN A 26 -16.94 13.64 30.78
N ALA A 27 -16.79 12.41 31.27
CA ALA A 27 -16.98 12.12 32.69
C ALA A 27 -16.03 12.96 33.55
N SER A 28 -16.47 13.33 34.76
CA SER A 28 -15.68 14.14 35.70
C SER A 28 -14.37 13.45 36.14
N ASN A 29 -14.32 12.12 36.07
CA ASN A 29 -13.14 11.30 36.36
C ASN A 29 -12.56 10.66 35.09
N LEU A 30 -11.97 11.48 34.21
CA LEU A 30 -11.30 11.00 33.00
C LEU A 30 -10.20 9.98 33.33
N PRO A 31 -10.04 8.93 32.52
CA PRO A 31 -8.95 7.98 32.67
C PRO A 31 -7.59 8.67 32.48
N SER A 32 -6.60 8.33 33.29
CA SER A 32 -5.27 8.92 33.11
C SER A 32 -4.56 8.31 31.89
N SER A 33 -3.67 9.09 31.28
CA SER A 33 -2.81 8.62 30.17
C SER A 33 -2.00 7.37 30.55
N ASN A 34 -1.61 7.25 31.83
CA ASN A 34 -0.84 6.12 32.35
C ASN A 34 -1.71 4.86 32.47
N ASP A 35 -2.97 5.00 32.88
CA ASP A 35 -3.90 3.87 32.97
C ASP A 35 -4.17 3.29 31.58
N ILE A 36 -4.46 4.16 30.60
CA ILE A 36 -4.65 3.75 29.21
C ILE A 36 -3.40 3.08 28.67
N THR A 37 -2.22 3.69 28.85
CA THR A 37 -0.95 3.11 28.41
C THR A 37 -0.70 1.73 29.02
N SER A 38 -1.05 1.54 30.29
CA SER A 38 -0.90 0.24 30.98
C SER A 38 -1.84 -0.82 30.41
N LEU A 39 -3.08 -0.46 30.07
CA LEU A 39 -4.01 -1.34 29.37
C LEU A 39 -3.50 -1.70 27.97
N LEU A 40 -3.02 -0.71 27.20
CA LEU A 40 -2.45 -0.95 25.87
C LEU A 40 -1.25 -1.89 25.93
N LYS A 41 -0.33 -1.71 26.87
CA LYS A 41 0.81 -2.63 27.09
C LYS A 41 0.36 -4.05 27.43
N PHE A 42 -0.71 -4.21 28.21
CA PHE A 42 -1.29 -5.52 28.47
C PHE A 42 -1.77 -6.20 27.18
N PHE A 43 -2.47 -5.47 26.30
CA PHE A 43 -2.92 -6.00 25.01
C PHE A 43 -1.77 -6.27 24.06
N GLN A 44 -0.76 -5.42 24.00
CA GLN A 44 0.46 -5.66 23.22
C GLN A 44 1.12 -6.99 23.61
N ASN A 45 1.32 -7.22 24.91
CA ASN A 45 1.90 -8.47 25.41
C ASN A 45 1.00 -9.68 25.11
N SER A 46 -0.32 -9.52 25.24
CA SER A 46 -1.28 -10.59 24.97
C SER A 46 -1.26 -10.97 23.49
N LEU A 47 -1.34 -9.99 22.60
CA LEU A 47 -1.29 -10.17 21.15
C LEU A 47 0.06 -10.74 20.71
N TYR A 48 1.17 -10.24 21.24
CA TYR A 48 2.51 -10.77 20.95
C TYR A 48 2.61 -12.26 21.29
N ASN A 49 2.09 -12.68 22.44
CA ASN A 49 2.09 -14.09 22.82
C ASN A 49 1.22 -14.95 21.89
N ILE A 50 0.05 -14.43 21.48
CA ILE A 50 -0.80 -15.12 20.49
C ILE A 50 -0.05 -15.27 19.17
N LEU A 51 0.54 -14.19 18.65
CA LEU A 51 1.30 -14.20 17.41
C LEU A 51 2.50 -15.15 17.47
N LYS A 52 3.18 -15.23 18.61
CA LYS A 52 4.31 -16.15 18.82
C LYS A 52 3.91 -17.62 18.68
N ASP A 53 2.67 -17.97 19.03
CA ASP A 53 2.16 -19.34 18.96
C ASP A 53 1.70 -19.72 17.54
N ILE A 54 1.54 -18.75 16.62
CA ILE A 54 1.17 -18.99 15.22
C ILE A 54 2.38 -19.51 14.45
N GLN A 55 2.32 -20.77 14.02
CA GLN A 55 3.42 -21.42 13.29
C GLN A 55 3.42 -21.11 11.80
N VAL A 56 2.25 -20.94 11.20
CA VAL A 56 2.08 -20.75 9.76
C VAL A 56 1.09 -19.62 9.53
N LEU A 57 1.59 -18.51 8.96
CA LEU A 57 0.78 -17.43 8.43
C LEU A 57 1.44 -16.94 7.14
N SER A 58 0.73 -17.10 6.03
CA SER A 58 1.10 -16.55 4.73
C SER A 58 0.30 -15.27 4.44
N ILE A 59 0.78 -14.49 3.48
CA ILE A 59 0.08 -13.29 3.00
C ILE A 59 -1.28 -13.62 2.38
N GLU A 60 -1.45 -14.83 1.87
CA GLU A 60 -2.68 -15.30 1.20
C GLU A 60 -3.90 -15.24 2.11
N ARG A 61 -3.72 -15.31 3.43
CA ARG A 61 -4.81 -15.08 4.39
C ARG A 61 -5.51 -13.75 4.14
N PHE A 62 -4.75 -12.70 3.83
CA PHE A 62 -5.26 -11.36 3.59
C PHE A 62 -5.86 -11.20 2.17
N VAL A 63 -5.71 -12.21 1.32
CA VAL A 63 -6.24 -12.24 -0.05
C VAL A 63 -7.54 -13.05 -0.14
N ASN A 64 -7.67 -14.14 0.62
CA ASN A 64 -8.79 -15.05 0.51
C ASN A 64 -9.84 -14.85 1.62
N ARG A 65 -10.93 -14.15 1.28
CA ARG A 65 -12.09 -13.92 2.17
C ARG A 65 -12.73 -15.22 2.67
N ILE A 66 -12.84 -16.21 1.78
CA ILE A 66 -13.71 -17.38 1.96
C ILE A 66 -13.21 -18.27 3.11
N ASN A 67 -11.89 -18.38 3.27
CA ASN A 67 -11.29 -19.29 4.25
C ASN A 67 -10.80 -18.59 5.53
N ASP A 68 -10.99 -17.26 5.68
CA ASP A 68 -10.46 -16.52 6.82
C ASP A 68 -11.06 -17.01 8.15
N GLN A 69 -12.38 -17.21 8.23
CA GLN A 69 -13.04 -17.63 9.46
C GLN A 69 -12.56 -19.01 9.94
N GLU A 70 -12.40 -19.96 9.02
CA GLU A 70 -11.88 -21.30 9.35
C GLU A 70 -10.43 -21.21 9.83
N TRP A 71 -9.60 -20.45 9.12
CA TRP A 71 -8.20 -20.26 9.50
C TRP A 71 -8.08 -19.62 10.90
N ARG A 72 -8.83 -18.56 11.18
CA ARG A 72 -8.83 -17.87 12.48
C ARG A 72 -9.29 -18.80 13.59
N SER A 73 -10.36 -19.56 13.37
CA SER A 73 -10.88 -20.51 14.38
C SER A 73 -9.88 -21.61 14.74
N LYS A 74 -9.00 -21.98 13.79
CA LYS A 74 -7.96 -23.00 13.97
C LYS A 74 -6.71 -22.46 14.67
N HIS A 75 -6.31 -21.22 14.41
CA HIS A 75 -5.00 -20.69 14.83
C HIS A 75 -5.06 -19.61 15.91
N LEU A 76 -6.21 -18.95 16.10
CA LEU A 76 -6.39 -17.88 17.08
C LEU A 76 -7.30 -18.34 18.23
N PRO A 77 -7.02 -17.90 19.47
CA PRO A 77 -7.97 -18.09 20.55
C PRO A 77 -9.25 -17.28 20.30
N GLN A 78 -10.39 -17.80 20.75
CA GLN A 78 -11.68 -17.12 20.66
C GLN A 78 -11.74 -15.95 21.64
N LEU A 79 -11.25 -14.79 21.21
CA LEU A 79 -11.26 -13.52 21.93
C LEU A 79 -11.99 -12.47 21.10
N ASP A 80 -12.48 -11.42 21.77
CA ASP A 80 -13.20 -10.32 21.12
C ASP A 80 -12.24 -9.25 20.58
N TYR A 81 -11.64 -9.55 19.44
CA TYR A 81 -10.70 -8.65 18.75
C TYR A 81 -11.38 -7.43 18.14
N GLY A 82 -12.64 -7.57 17.69
CA GLY A 82 -13.42 -6.50 17.08
C GLY A 82 -13.74 -5.38 18.08
N THR A 83 -14.21 -5.73 19.28
CA THR A 83 -14.43 -4.73 20.33
C THR A 83 -13.13 -4.05 20.74
N LEU A 84 -12.00 -4.79 20.84
CA LEU A 84 -10.71 -4.16 21.10
C LEU A 84 -10.34 -3.15 20.01
N TYR A 85 -10.54 -3.48 18.73
CA TYR A 85 -10.30 -2.58 17.61
C TYR A 85 -11.12 -1.29 17.73
N LEU A 86 -12.42 -1.42 17.99
CA LEU A 86 -13.31 -0.27 18.19
C LEU A 86 -12.86 0.62 19.36
N CYS A 87 -12.48 0.03 20.50
CA CYS A 87 -11.92 0.80 21.62
C CYS A 87 -10.67 1.60 21.21
N LEU A 88 -9.77 1.00 20.42
CA LEU A 88 -8.55 1.68 19.98
C LEU A 88 -8.87 2.87 19.08
N LEU A 89 -9.83 2.73 18.16
CA LEU A 89 -10.29 3.85 17.33
C LEU A 89 -10.93 4.96 18.18
N THR A 90 -11.80 4.60 19.13
CA THR A 90 -12.42 5.58 20.05
C THR A 90 -11.37 6.34 20.86
N ILE A 91 -10.32 5.67 21.35
CA ILE A 91 -9.22 6.36 22.06
C ILE A 91 -8.48 7.30 21.12
N ALA A 92 -8.26 6.90 19.86
CA ALA A 92 -7.57 7.73 18.88
C ALA A 92 -8.32 9.04 18.60
N GLU A 93 -9.65 8.97 18.41
CA GLU A 93 -10.53 10.14 18.24
C GLU A 93 -10.48 11.11 19.42
N HIS A 94 -10.33 10.57 20.62
CA HIS A 94 -10.41 11.31 21.89
C HIS A 94 -9.03 11.61 22.49
N ILE A 95 -7.95 11.42 21.73
CA ILE A 95 -6.57 11.56 22.21
C ILE A 95 -6.30 12.95 22.80
N GLN A 96 -6.95 13.98 22.25
CA GLN A 96 -6.80 15.37 22.68
C GLN A 96 -7.18 15.60 24.14
N LYS A 97 -8.03 14.74 24.72
CA LYS A 97 -8.46 14.81 26.13
C LYS A 97 -7.41 14.27 27.11
N LEU A 98 -6.33 13.66 26.61
CA LEU A 98 -5.28 13.04 27.42
C LEU A 98 -4.06 13.95 27.54
N THR A 99 -3.36 13.86 28.68
CA THR A 99 -2.21 14.70 29.01
C THR A 99 -0.91 14.28 28.32
N ASN A 100 -0.69 12.98 28.08
CA ASN A 100 0.52 12.45 27.46
C ASN A 100 0.19 11.79 26.11
N GLN A 101 -0.24 12.63 25.17
CA GLN A 101 -0.80 12.20 23.88
C GLN A 101 0.18 11.33 23.09
N SER A 102 1.41 11.80 22.87
CA SER A 102 2.41 11.08 22.06
C SER A 102 2.70 9.67 22.57
N ALA A 103 2.83 9.48 23.89
CA ALA A 103 3.08 8.15 24.45
C ALA A 103 1.88 7.21 24.25
N VAL A 104 0.66 7.72 24.44
CA VAL A 104 -0.57 6.96 24.21
C VAL A 104 -0.69 6.61 22.72
N CYS A 105 -0.46 7.57 21.81
CA CYS A 105 -0.44 7.37 20.36
C CYS A 105 0.52 6.25 19.95
N GLU A 106 1.76 6.26 20.45
CA GLU A 106 2.78 5.26 20.12
C GLU A 106 2.35 3.85 20.57
N HIS A 107 1.83 3.73 21.80
CA HIS A 107 1.31 2.44 22.27
C HIS A 107 0.03 2.02 21.53
N LEU A 108 -0.83 2.97 21.15
CA LEU A 108 -2.05 2.69 20.41
C LEU A 108 -1.71 2.11 19.03
N LEU A 109 -0.84 2.77 18.26
CA LEU A 109 -0.41 2.31 16.93
C LEU A 109 0.26 0.92 16.99
N ARG A 110 1.13 0.67 17.98
CA ARG A 110 1.74 -0.66 18.20
C ARG A 110 0.71 -1.75 18.53
N THR A 111 -0.34 -1.39 19.27
CA THR A 111 -1.43 -2.32 19.59
C THR A 111 -2.23 -2.64 18.33
N ILE A 112 -2.57 -1.62 17.53
CA ILE A 112 -3.26 -1.82 16.24
C ILE A 112 -2.42 -2.69 15.30
N GLN A 113 -1.12 -2.39 15.14
CA GLN A 113 -0.22 -3.19 14.30
C GLN A 113 -0.29 -4.69 14.62
N SER A 114 -0.27 -5.04 15.92
CA SER A 114 -0.34 -6.44 16.35
C SER A 114 -1.75 -7.02 16.18
N LEU A 115 -2.78 -6.19 16.38
CA LEU A 115 -4.19 -6.59 16.32
C LEU A 115 -4.64 -6.91 14.88
N ILE A 116 -4.12 -6.22 13.86
CA ILE A 116 -4.46 -6.44 12.44
C ILE A 116 -4.37 -7.92 12.06
N PHE A 117 -3.36 -8.63 12.55
CA PHE A 117 -3.16 -10.05 12.27
C PHE A 117 -4.22 -10.98 12.91
N CYS A 118 -5.07 -10.46 13.79
CA CYS A 118 -6.13 -11.20 14.48
C CYS A 118 -7.54 -10.81 14.01
N LEU A 119 -7.69 -9.67 13.31
CA LEU A 119 -8.98 -9.17 12.84
C LEU A 119 -9.56 -10.06 11.74
N ASP A 120 -10.89 -10.12 11.69
CA ASP A 120 -11.60 -10.71 10.56
C ASP A 120 -11.50 -9.85 9.31
N TYR A 121 -11.85 -10.44 8.17
CA TYR A 121 -11.76 -9.78 6.87
C TYR A 121 -12.61 -8.50 6.78
N ASP A 122 -13.83 -8.52 7.33
CA ASP A 122 -14.75 -7.37 7.28
C ASP A 122 -14.16 -6.14 7.99
N CYS A 123 -13.55 -6.33 9.17
CA CYS A 123 -12.84 -5.26 9.86
C CYS A 123 -11.60 -4.81 9.06
N LEU A 124 -10.85 -5.77 8.49
CA LEU A 124 -9.61 -5.49 7.76
C LEU A 124 -9.83 -4.57 6.55
N GLU A 125 -10.94 -4.68 5.84
CA GLU A 125 -11.24 -3.78 4.71
C GLU A 125 -11.31 -2.31 5.13
N GLY A 126 -11.79 -2.03 6.34
CA GLY A 126 -11.91 -0.67 6.88
C GLY A 126 -10.63 -0.11 7.52
N VAL A 127 -9.66 -0.97 7.87
CA VAL A 127 -8.42 -0.56 8.57
C VAL A 127 -7.64 0.53 7.82
N PRO A 128 -7.42 0.48 6.49
CA PRO A 128 -6.63 1.48 5.78
C PRO A 128 -7.19 2.88 5.97
N LEU A 129 -8.49 3.05 5.72
CA LEU A 129 -9.15 4.34 5.90
C LEU A 129 -9.15 4.78 7.36
N ALA A 130 -9.43 3.86 8.30
CA ALA A 130 -9.44 4.18 9.72
C ALA A 130 -8.08 4.68 10.22
N ILE A 131 -6.98 4.01 9.84
CA ILE A 131 -5.62 4.44 10.19
C ILE A 131 -5.30 5.81 9.59
N THR A 132 -5.68 6.06 8.34
CA THR A 132 -5.49 7.38 7.73
C THR A 132 -6.29 8.46 8.45
N TRP A 133 -7.52 8.16 8.84
CA TRP A 133 -8.42 9.10 9.51
C TRP A 133 -7.91 9.52 10.91
N ILE A 134 -7.09 8.68 11.57
CA ILE A 134 -6.39 9.05 12.82
C ILE A 134 -5.52 10.31 12.66
N LEU A 135 -5.05 10.64 11.45
CA LEU A 135 -4.29 11.87 11.17
C LEU A 135 -5.04 13.15 11.57
N LEU A 136 -6.38 13.12 11.61
CA LEU A 136 -7.20 14.26 12.03
C LEU A 136 -7.08 14.58 13.52
N TYR A 137 -6.76 13.56 14.33
CA TYR A 137 -6.78 13.66 15.79
C TYR A 137 -5.38 13.71 16.39
N PHE A 138 -4.43 13.04 15.75
CA PHE A 138 -3.08 12.91 16.26
C PHE A 138 -2.27 14.21 16.08
N PRO A 139 -1.38 14.53 17.03
CA PRO A 139 -0.51 15.69 16.90
C PRO A 139 0.49 15.50 15.74
N SER A 140 0.96 16.60 15.15
CA SER A 140 1.78 16.60 13.92
C SER A 140 3.07 15.77 14.04
N ASN A 141 3.67 15.71 15.23
CA ASN A 141 4.86 14.89 15.50
C ASN A 141 4.61 13.38 15.39
N MET A 142 3.36 12.92 15.43
CA MET A 142 2.98 11.50 15.31
C MET A 142 2.59 11.09 13.89
N GLN A 143 2.42 12.03 12.95
CA GLN A 143 2.03 11.74 11.56
C GLN A 143 2.99 10.74 10.89
N SER A 144 4.29 10.85 11.15
CA SER A 144 5.29 9.91 10.62
C SER A 144 5.02 8.46 11.03
N SER A 145 4.54 8.23 12.25
CA SER A 145 4.26 6.89 12.77
C SER A 145 2.96 6.33 12.17
N VAL A 146 1.98 7.19 11.89
CA VAL A 146 0.75 6.80 11.21
C VAL A 146 1.03 6.41 9.76
N ILE A 147 1.82 7.23 9.04
CA ILE A 147 2.23 6.95 7.66
C ILE A 147 3.10 5.70 7.58
N ASP A 148 4.03 5.50 8.52
CA ASP A 148 4.82 4.27 8.59
C ASP A 148 3.95 3.03 8.83
N LEU A 149 2.99 3.08 9.76
CA LEU A 149 2.05 1.96 9.95
C LEU A 149 1.24 1.69 8.67
N LEU A 150 0.78 2.75 8.00
CA LEU A 150 0.00 2.63 6.77
C LEU A 150 0.82 1.99 5.63
N CYS A 151 2.03 2.48 5.37
CA CYS A 151 2.84 2.07 4.22
C CYS A 151 3.68 0.81 4.48
N SER A 152 4.14 0.59 5.72
CA SER A 152 5.02 -0.52 6.10
C SER A 152 4.25 -1.72 6.68
N VAL A 153 2.94 -1.63 6.88
CA VAL A 153 2.14 -2.74 7.41
C VAL A 153 0.82 -2.87 6.69
N VAL A 154 -0.02 -1.84 6.75
CA VAL A 154 -1.43 -1.93 6.34
C VAL A 154 -1.56 -2.15 4.83
N ILE A 155 -0.95 -1.27 4.01
CA ILE A 155 -1.03 -1.38 2.55
C ILE A 155 -0.42 -2.70 2.06
N PRO A 156 0.80 -3.09 2.47
CA PRO A 156 1.39 -4.34 2.06
C PRO A 156 0.66 -5.60 2.50
N LEU A 157 -0.26 -5.53 3.47
CA LEU A 157 -1.08 -6.65 3.92
C LEU A 157 -2.40 -6.75 3.15
N ILE A 158 -3.15 -5.66 3.13
CA ILE A 158 -4.57 -5.65 2.70
C ILE A 158 -4.69 -5.52 1.19
N TYR A 159 -3.79 -4.79 0.54
CA TYR A 159 -3.87 -4.54 -0.91
C TYR A 159 -3.05 -5.57 -1.69
N ASN A 160 -3.29 -6.86 -1.46
CA ASN A 160 -2.71 -7.95 -2.26
C ASN A 160 -3.77 -8.70 -3.07
N MET A 161 -4.90 -8.04 -3.32
CA MET A 161 -6.05 -8.62 -4.00
C MET A 161 -5.78 -8.80 -5.50
N SER A 162 -6.41 -9.80 -6.11
CA SER A 162 -6.47 -9.92 -7.57
C SER A 162 -7.33 -8.80 -8.17
N ASP A 163 -7.03 -8.39 -9.41
CA ASP A 163 -7.73 -7.29 -10.11
C ASP A 163 -9.26 -7.46 -10.20
N ASP A 164 -9.76 -8.69 -10.13
CA ASP A 164 -11.19 -9.02 -10.32
C ASP A 164 -12.04 -8.96 -9.04
N GLN A 165 -11.48 -8.58 -7.88
CA GLN A 165 -12.23 -8.54 -6.62
C GLN A 165 -12.67 -7.13 -6.23
N GLU A 166 -13.98 -6.92 -6.14
CA GLU A 166 -14.55 -5.74 -5.47
C GLU A 166 -14.09 -5.70 -4.02
N SER A 167 -13.58 -4.55 -3.57
CA SER A 167 -13.08 -4.38 -2.21
C SER A 167 -13.24 -2.94 -1.74
N TYR A 168 -13.83 -2.79 -0.56
CA TYR A 168 -13.97 -1.48 0.07
C TYR A 168 -12.61 -0.80 0.29
N ALA A 169 -11.57 -1.59 0.56
CA ALA A 169 -10.21 -1.07 0.67
C ALA A 169 -9.76 -0.40 -0.64
N ILE A 170 -9.98 -1.03 -1.80
CA ILE A 170 -9.62 -0.44 -3.11
C ILE A 170 -10.43 0.83 -3.39
N ASP A 171 -11.72 0.83 -3.07
CA ASP A 171 -12.61 1.97 -3.32
C ASP A 171 -12.30 3.18 -2.43
N CYS A 172 -11.70 2.98 -1.26
CA CYS A 172 -11.36 4.07 -0.34
C CYS A 172 -10.00 4.73 -0.63
N ILE A 173 -9.23 4.25 -1.62
CA ILE A 173 -7.91 4.84 -1.99
C ILE A 173 -7.98 6.36 -2.25
N PRO A 174 -8.94 6.90 -3.05
CA PRO A 174 -9.09 8.34 -3.23
C PRO A 174 -9.26 9.10 -1.91
N SER A 175 -10.02 8.54 -0.98
CA SER A 175 -10.25 9.15 0.34
C SER A 175 -8.99 9.13 1.20
N ILE A 176 -8.23 8.02 1.17
CA ILE A 176 -6.95 7.90 1.86
C ILE A 176 -5.96 8.95 1.34
N LEU A 177 -5.79 9.01 0.01
CA LEU A 177 -4.90 9.99 -0.62
C LEU A 177 -5.35 11.42 -0.32
N THR A 178 -6.65 11.70 -0.35
CA THR A 178 -7.21 13.01 0.00
C THR A 178 -6.84 13.42 1.42
N LEU A 179 -7.08 12.54 2.41
CA LEU A 179 -6.79 12.83 3.81
C LEU A 179 -5.30 13.07 4.04
N VAL A 180 -4.43 12.26 3.42
CA VAL A 180 -2.98 12.43 3.50
C VAL A 180 -2.57 13.77 2.90
N PHE A 181 -3.00 14.07 1.66
CA PHE A 181 -2.66 15.30 0.96
C PHE A 181 -3.16 16.57 1.66
N GLN A 182 -4.28 16.46 2.37
CA GLN A 182 -4.90 17.58 3.07
C GLN A 182 -4.27 17.84 4.46
N HIS A 183 -3.90 16.79 5.19
CA HIS A 183 -3.54 16.92 6.61
C HIS A 183 -2.07 16.66 6.92
N VAL A 184 -1.28 16.20 5.96
CA VAL A 184 0.15 15.97 6.13
C VAL A 184 0.92 17.08 5.42
N GLU A 185 1.83 17.75 6.14
CA GLU A 185 2.60 18.86 5.55
C GLU A 185 3.74 18.36 4.66
N LYS A 186 4.30 17.21 5.02
CA LYS A 186 5.51 16.67 4.40
C LYS A 186 5.20 15.92 3.11
N VAL A 187 5.63 16.48 1.98
CA VAL A 187 5.46 15.89 0.65
C VAL A 187 6.10 14.50 0.52
N GLU A 188 7.20 14.21 1.23
CA GLU A 188 7.81 12.87 1.24
C GLU A 188 6.82 11.77 1.66
N TYR A 189 5.86 12.08 2.53
CA TYR A 189 4.83 11.13 2.96
C TYR A 189 3.70 10.99 1.94
N HIS A 190 3.36 12.07 1.21
CA HIS A 190 2.41 12.00 0.09
C HIS A 190 2.91 11.02 -0.97
N VAL A 191 4.18 11.15 -1.30
CA VAL A 191 4.90 10.31 -2.26
C VAL A 191 4.96 8.87 -1.77
N TRP A 192 5.29 8.65 -0.49
CA TRP A 192 5.37 7.29 0.06
C TRP A 192 4.03 6.55 -0.01
N VAL A 193 2.93 7.19 0.39
CA VAL A 193 1.60 6.60 0.32
C VAL A 193 1.20 6.32 -1.13
N LEU A 194 1.43 7.28 -2.04
CA LEU A 194 1.11 7.10 -3.45
C LEU A 194 1.89 5.95 -4.09
N GLU A 195 3.22 5.90 -3.92
CA GLU A 195 4.05 4.82 -4.45
C GLU A 195 3.68 3.45 -3.85
N SER A 196 3.24 3.43 -2.59
CA SER A 196 2.74 2.20 -1.95
C SER A 196 1.53 1.63 -2.70
N PHE A 197 0.60 2.49 -3.14
CA PHE A 197 -0.56 2.09 -3.94
C PHE A 197 -0.28 1.82 -5.41
N MET A 198 0.72 2.47 -6.01
CA MET A 198 1.09 2.25 -7.43
C MET A 198 1.45 0.79 -7.72
N SER A 199 1.95 0.08 -6.70
CA SER A 199 2.27 -1.34 -6.78
C SER A 199 1.06 -2.27 -6.70
N LYS A 200 -0.10 -1.74 -6.29
CA LYS A 200 -1.30 -2.49 -5.94
C LYS A 200 -2.50 -2.19 -6.81
N LYS A 201 -2.53 -1.05 -7.50
CA LYS A 201 -3.63 -0.65 -8.39
C LYS A 201 -3.08 -0.06 -9.70
N LYS A 202 -3.45 -0.68 -10.83
CA LYS A 202 -3.00 -0.28 -12.18
C LYS A 202 -3.47 1.13 -12.56
N ASP A 203 -4.73 1.44 -12.26
CA ASP A 203 -5.39 2.68 -12.69
C ASP A 203 -5.39 3.78 -11.63
N LEU A 204 -4.34 3.85 -10.80
CA LEU A 204 -4.26 4.82 -9.69
C LEU A 204 -4.34 6.29 -10.15
N TYR A 205 -4.01 6.57 -11.41
CA TYR A 205 -4.20 7.90 -12.00
C TYR A 205 -5.66 8.36 -12.00
N LYS A 206 -6.63 7.44 -12.12
CA LYS A 206 -8.07 7.76 -12.06
C LYS A 206 -8.43 8.29 -10.67
N ASP A 207 -7.84 7.73 -9.62
CA ASP A 207 -8.04 8.19 -8.25
C ASP A 207 -7.46 9.61 -8.06
N LEU A 208 -6.27 9.89 -8.61
CA LEU A 208 -5.71 11.24 -8.59
C LEU A 208 -6.60 12.24 -9.36
N LEU A 209 -7.08 11.89 -10.54
CA LEU A 209 -8.01 12.73 -11.32
C LEU A 209 -9.31 13.02 -10.56
N MET A 210 -9.82 12.03 -9.81
CA MET A 210 -10.98 12.21 -8.94
C MET A 210 -10.71 13.25 -7.84
N ILE A 211 -9.54 13.21 -7.20
CA ILE A 211 -9.13 14.18 -6.18
C ILE A 211 -8.94 15.57 -6.80
N ILE A 212 -8.35 15.64 -7.99
CA ILE A 212 -8.18 16.90 -8.73
C ILE A 212 -9.54 17.55 -9.02
N ALA A 213 -10.52 16.76 -9.48
CA ALA A 213 -11.86 17.25 -9.81
C ALA A 213 -12.68 17.63 -8.57
N TYR A 214 -12.76 16.73 -7.58
CA TYR A 214 -13.75 16.76 -6.50
C TYR A 214 -13.15 16.93 -5.11
N GLY A 215 -11.84 16.77 -4.95
CA GLY A 215 -11.17 16.91 -3.65
C GLY A 215 -11.20 18.35 -3.10
N PRO A 216 -10.92 18.50 -1.79
CA PRO A 216 -10.75 19.80 -1.15
C PRO A 216 -9.54 20.55 -1.70
N THR A 217 -9.55 21.88 -1.58
CA THR A 217 -8.54 22.77 -2.19
C THR A 217 -7.11 22.38 -1.83
N GLU A 218 -6.89 22.00 -0.57
CA GLU A 218 -5.59 21.63 0.00
C GLU A 218 -5.04 20.34 -0.63
N ALA A 219 -5.91 19.39 -0.98
CA ALA A 219 -5.51 18.11 -1.57
C ALA A 219 -5.25 18.18 -3.08
N ARG A 220 -5.81 19.19 -3.77
CA ARG A 220 -5.69 19.33 -5.24
C ARG A 220 -4.26 19.60 -5.68
N LEU A 221 -3.54 20.49 -5.00
CA LEU A 221 -2.15 20.82 -5.36
C LEU A 221 -1.25 19.57 -5.35
N PRO A 222 -1.18 18.80 -4.23
CA PRO A 222 -0.53 17.50 -4.20
C PRO A 222 -0.91 16.57 -5.35
N ALA A 223 -2.22 16.41 -5.59
CA ALA A 223 -2.71 15.46 -6.59
C ALA A 223 -2.27 15.83 -8.00
N VAL A 224 -2.36 17.11 -8.39
CA VAL A 224 -1.88 17.59 -9.71
C VAL A 224 -0.37 17.40 -9.86
N CYS A 225 0.41 17.79 -8.85
CA CYS A 225 1.87 17.72 -8.93
C CYS A 225 2.37 16.28 -9.03
N LEU A 226 1.80 15.37 -8.25
CA LEU A 226 2.16 13.96 -8.28
C LEU A 226 1.66 13.27 -9.54
N PHE A 227 0.46 13.62 -10.04
CA PHE A 227 -0.05 13.11 -11.31
C PHE A 227 0.93 13.44 -12.45
N PHE A 228 1.36 14.69 -12.58
CA PHE A 228 2.33 15.08 -13.60
C PHE A 228 3.72 14.50 -13.38
N HIS A 229 4.12 14.22 -12.14
CA HIS A 229 5.40 13.58 -11.87
C HIS A 229 5.43 12.14 -12.38
N TYR A 230 4.41 11.34 -12.08
CA TYR A 230 4.39 9.91 -12.43
C TYR A 230 3.84 9.61 -13.84
N TRP A 231 3.08 10.55 -14.42
CA TRP A 231 2.58 10.52 -15.81
C TRP A 231 2.97 11.80 -16.57
N PRO A 232 4.28 12.01 -16.81
CA PRO A 232 4.81 13.25 -17.37
C PRO A 232 4.36 13.55 -18.80
N GLU A 233 3.84 12.57 -19.52
CA GLU A 233 3.25 12.73 -20.86
C GLU A 233 2.01 13.63 -20.83
N ASN A 234 1.33 13.70 -19.68
CA ASN A 234 0.16 14.55 -19.47
C ASN A 234 0.53 15.98 -19.04
N TYR A 235 1.83 16.29 -18.89
CA TYR A 235 2.26 17.62 -18.50
C TYR A 235 2.05 18.61 -19.67
N PRO A 236 1.24 19.68 -19.48
CA PRO A 236 0.89 20.57 -20.59
C PRO A 236 2.10 21.28 -21.22
N THR A 237 2.18 21.28 -22.55
CA THR A 237 3.26 21.93 -23.31
C THR A 237 3.38 23.44 -23.01
N ALA A 238 2.26 24.09 -22.69
CA ALA A 238 2.22 25.50 -22.28
C ALA A 238 3.02 25.81 -20.99
N PHE A 239 3.29 24.81 -20.13
CA PHE A 239 3.97 25.00 -18.85
C PHE A 239 5.51 24.90 -18.96
N TYR A 240 6.05 24.38 -20.07
CA TYR A 240 7.50 24.21 -20.24
C TYR A 240 8.25 25.54 -20.35
N GLY A 241 7.59 26.60 -20.82
CA GLY A 241 8.18 27.94 -21.00
C GLY A 241 7.74 28.99 -19.98
N ASN A 242 6.77 28.69 -19.12
CA ASN A 242 6.18 29.67 -18.21
C ASN A 242 6.42 29.28 -16.75
N GLN A 243 7.46 29.86 -16.15
CA GLN A 243 7.81 29.62 -14.74
C GLN A 243 6.67 29.95 -13.77
N ALA A 244 5.77 30.88 -14.11
CA ALA A 244 4.62 31.21 -13.25
C ALA A 244 3.58 30.08 -13.18
N LEU A 245 3.54 29.21 -14.20
CA LEU A 245 2.65 28.05 -14.31
C LEU A 245 3.29 26.73 -13.85
N GLN A 246 4.55 26.77 -13.38
CA GLN A 246 5.17 25.60 -12.78
C GLN A 246 4.79 25.52 -11.28
N PRO A 247 4.59 24.33 -10.71
CA PRO A 247 4.40 24.18 -9.27
C PRO A 247 5.70 24.47 -8.51
N ILE A 248 6.01 25.75 -8.26
CA ILE A 248 7.30 26.20 -7.71
C ILE A 248 7.59 25.65 -6.30
N HIS A 249 6.56 25.18 -5.58
CA HIS A 249 6.66 24.83 -4.15
C HIS A 249 6.40 23.35 -3.84
N TYR A 250 6.21 22.48 -4.84
CA TYR A 250 5.95 21.06 -4.62
C TYR A 250 7.16 20.21 -5.01
N SER A 251 8.25 20.35 -4.25
CA SER A 251 9.48 19.57 -4.41
C SER A 251 9.71 18.69 -3.18
N TRP A 252 10.34 17.53 -3.36
CA TRP A 252 10.56 16.59 -2.26
C TRP A 252 11.88 15.82 -2.36
N GLU A 253 12.29 15.33 -1.20
CA GLU A 253 13.26 14.26 -1.08
C GLU A 253 12.55 12.91 -1.12
N SER A 254 13.25 11.88 -1.57
CA SER A 254 12.74 10.51 -1.52
C SER A 254 12.37 10.14 -0.08
N TRP A 255 11.24 9.47 0.11
CA TRP A 255 10.92 8.88 1.40
C TRP A 255 12.01 7.87 1.81
N LYS A 256 12.14 7.65 3.12
CA LYS A 256 13.25 6.87 3.68
C LYS A 256 13.01 5.38 3.44
N PRO A 257 13.90 4.67 2.70
CA PRO A 257 13.81 3.23 2.54
C PRO A 257 13.74 2.49 3.88
N ILE A 258 12.98 1.40 3.92
CA ILE A 258 12.96 0.50 5.08
C ILE A 258 14.29 -0.23 5.18
N MET A 259 14.81 -0.32 6.40
CA MET A 259 16.08 -0.99 6.70
C MET A 259 15.84 -2.46 7.08
N CYS A 260 16.85 -3.30 6.92
CA CYS A 260 16.80 -4.68 7.41
C CYS A 260 16.60 -4.73 8.93
N TYR A 261 15.58 -5.46 9.39
CA TYR A 261 15.21 -5.60 10.81
C TYR A 261 15.75 -6.85 11.48
N ARG A 262 16.39 -7.75 10.73
CA ARG A 262 17.04 -8.94 11.30
C ARG A 262 18.18 -8.54 12.24
N ASN A 263 18.14 -9.06 13.47
CA ASN A 263 19.03 -8.64 14.56
C ASN A 263 20.51 -8.93 14.29
N ASP A 264 20.79 -10.08 13.69
CA ASP A 264 22.10 -10.64 13.32
C ASP A 264 22.43 -10.42 11.83
N CYS A 265 21.88 -9.37 11.20
CA CYS A 265 22.20 -9.03 9.82
C CYS A 265 23.72 -8.77 9.66
N PRO A 266 24.42 -9.47 8.73
CA PRO A 266 25.86 -9.30 8.53
C PRO A 266 26.21 -7.89 8.03
N ASN A 267 25.26 -7.20 7.40
CA ASN A 267 25.44 -5.87 6.81
C ASN A 267 24.83 -4.75 7.67
N LYS A 268 24.57 -5.00 8.96
CA LYS A 268 23.89 -4.04 9.85
C LYS A 268 24.64 -2.71 9.95
N THR A 269 25.97 -2.75 10.03
CA THR A 269 26.85 -1.56 10.09
C THR A 269 26.72 -0.69 8.84
N GLY A 270 26.47 -1.31 7.69
CA GLY A 270 26.31 -0.64 6.41
C GLY A 270 24.91 -0.09 6.14
N LYS A 271 23.97 -0.16 7.10
CA LYS A 271 22.57 0.22 6.90
C LYS A 271 21.98 -0.51 5.68
N ALA A 272 21.94 -1.83 5.73
CA ALA A 272 21.40 -2.65 4.64
C ALA A 272 19.90 -2.34 4.39
N LEU A 273 19.58 -1.92 3.16
CA LEU A 273 18.20 -1.70 2.73
C LEU A 273 17.43 -3.02 2.70
N ALA A 274 16.18 -2.99 3.15
CA ALA A 274 15.28 -4.11 2.97
C ALA A 274 14.82 -4.20 1.51
N MET A 275 14.77 -5.42 1.01
CA MET A 275 14.38 -5.73 -0.37
C MET A 275 13.22 -6.73 -0.40
N LYS A 276 13.06 -7.51 0.67
CA LYS A 276 11.97 -8.46 0.85
C LYS A 276 11.35 -8.31 2.23
N MET A 277 10.11 -8.74 2.37
CA MET A 277 9.41 -8.83 3.65
C MET A 277 8.71 -10.18 3.84
N THR A 278 8.38 -10.51 5.08
CA THR A 278 7.43 -11.58 5.38
C THR A 278 6.49 -11.19 6.51
N VAL A 279 5.31 -11.80 6.50
CA VAL A 279 4.26 -11.61 7.49
C VAL A 279 4.21 -12.75 8.51
N ASN A 280 5.07 -13.76 8.38
CA ASN A 280 5.07 -14.94 9.23
C ASN A 280 5.53 -14.58 10.68
N PRO A 281 4.64 -14.66 11.69
CA PRO A 281 4.92 -14.27 13.07
C PRO A 281 6.11 -14.99 13.69
N LYS A 282 6.22 -16.30 13.45
CA LYS A 282 7.31 -17.12 13.96
C LYS A 282 8.65 -16.59 13.49
N ILE A 283 8.80 -16.37 12.18
CA ILE A 283 10.05 -15.86 11.60
C ILE A 283 10.32 -14.42 12.04
N SER A 284 9.30 -13.54 12.01
CA SER A 284 9.48 -12.15 12.45
C SER A 284 9.96 -12.04 13.89
N ILE A 285 9.32 -12.77 14.81
CA ILE A 285 9.66 -12.76 16.22
C ILE A 285 11.03 -13.40 16.46
N GLN A 286 11.35 -14.52 15.81
CA GLN A 286 12.65 -15.18 15.96
C GLN A 286 13.82 -14.31 15.47
N GLN A 287 13.64 -13.62 14.35
CA GLN A 287 14.73 -12.89 13.69
C GLN A 287 14.90 -11.44 14.20
N SER A 288 13.82 -10.82 14.70
CA SER A 288 13.85 -9.41 15.13
C SER A 288 13.38 -9.16 16.56
N GLY A 289 12.70 -10.13 17.19
CA GLY A 289 12.02 -9.93 18.48
C GLY A 289 10.74 -9.10 18.39
N LYS A 290 10.34 -8.65 17.20
CA LYS A 290 9.18 -7.79 16.94
C LYS A 290 8.07 -8.56 16.22
N PRO A 291 6.79 -8.13 16.35
CA PRO A 291 5.72 -8.67 15.53
C PRO A 291 5.96 -8.37 14.03
N PRO A 292 5.29 -9.10 13.12
CA PRO A 292 5.38 -8.83 11.69
C PRO A 292 4.93 -7.40 11.28
N PRO A 293 5.31 -6.95 10.06
CA PRO A 293 6.16 -7.64 9.08
C PRO A 293 7.65 -7.62 9.44
N LEU A 294 8.37 -8.66 9.04
CA LEU A 294 9.83 -8.67 9.08
C LEU A 294 10.38 -8.24 7.72
N TYR A 295 11.14 -7.15 7.72
CA TYR A 295 11.85 -6.62 6.55
C TYR A 295 13.31 -7.06 6.55
N VAL A 296 13.79 -7.58 5.41
CA VAL A 296 15.14 -8.15 5.25
C VAL A 296 15.81 -7.69 3.97
N CYS A 297 17.14 -7.50 4.01
CA CYS A 297 17.96 -7.29 2.81
C CYS A 297 18.12 -8.60 2.01
N LEU A 298 18.69 -8.54 0.81
CA LEU A 298 18.89 -9.71 -0.06
C LEU A 298 19.70 -10.82 0.62
N ASP A 299 20.84 -10.50 1.24
CA ASP A 299 21.66 -11.51 1.93
C ASP A 299 20.91 -12.20 3.09
N CYS A 300 20.06 -11.45 3.79
CA CYS A 300 19.22 -12.00 4.85
C CYS A 300 18.06 -12.82 4.30
N ALA A 301 17.49 -12.43 3.16
CA ALA A 301 16.49 -13.20 2.45
C ALA A 301 17.06 -14.53 1.94
N ASP A 302 18.26 -14.51 1.35
CA ASP A 302 18.94 -15.72 0.88
C ASP A 302 19.26 -16.67 2.03
N ALA A 303 19.66 -16.12 3.19
CA ALA A 303 19.86 -16.93 4.39
C ALA A 303 18.57 -17.59 4.88
N LEU A 304 17.42 -16.91 4.79
CA LEU A 304 16.11 -17.50 5.13
C LEU A 304 15.67 -18.55 4.10
N ASN A 305 15.89 -18.29 2.81
CA ASN A 305 15.59 -19.24 1.74
C ASN A 305 16.38 -20.55 1.88
N ARG A 306 17.63 -20.49 2.35
CA ARG A 306 18.45 -21.68 2.66
C ARG A 306 17.94 -22.49 3.85
N LEU A 307 17.02 -21.93 4.63
CA LEU A 307 16.28 -22.63 5.68
C LEU A 307 14.90 -23.08 5.19
N ASP A 308 14.73 -23.21 3.86
CA ASP A 308 13.52 -23.60 3.15
C ASP A 308 12.29 -22.71 3.49
N PHE A 309 12.53 -21.43 3.75
CA PHE A 309 11.47 -20.44 3.95
C PHE A 309 11.18 -19.66 2.67
N ASP A 310 10.04 -19.92 2.03
CA ASP A 310 9.68 -19.38 0.71
C ASP A 310 8.62 -18.25 0.76
N GLN A 311 8.15 -17.85 1.95
CA GLN A 311 7.09 -16.85 2.12
C GLN A 311 7.63 -15.41 2.18
N LEU A 312 8.59 -15.09 1.30
CA LEU A 312 9.18 -13.75 1.17
C LEU A 312 8.60 -13.02 -0.04
N ILE A 313 8.23 -11.76 0.17
CA ILE A 313 7.59 -10.90 -0.83
C ILE A 313 8.51 -9.74 -1.13
N ASP A 314 8.71 -9.41 -2.40
CA ASP A 314 9.48 -8.25 -2.81
C ASP A 314 8.79 -6.94 -2.37
N ILE A 315 9.59 -6.00 -1.88
CA ILE A 315 9.13 -4.67 -1.47
C ILE A 315 9.79 -3.59 -2.32
N LEU A 316 9.06 -2.53 -2.60
CA LEU A 316 9.56 -1.44 -3.42
C LEU A 316 10.47 -0.48 -2.65
N LEU A 317 11.37 0.15 -3.39
CA LEU A 317 12.20 1.25 -2.96
C LEU A 317 11.71 2.57 -3.58
N PRO A 318 12.01 3.72 -2.95
CA PRO A 318 11.52 5.02 -3.41
C PRO A 318 11.91 5.32 -4.87
N THR A 319 11.02 5.87 -5.70
CA THR A 319 11.36 6.20 -7.09
C THR A 319 11.27 7.70 -7.36
N LYS A 320 12.40 8.41 -7.25
CA LYS A 320 12.44 9.87 -7.43
C LYS A 320 12.60 10.32 -8.89
N HIS A 321 13.29 9.55 -9.71
CA HIS A 321 13.57 9.94 -11.09
C HIS A 321 12.63 9.22 -12.04
N ILE A 322 11.83 9.99 -12.78
CA ILE A 322 10.91 9.48 -13.80
C ILE A 322 11.51 9.85 -15.17
N SER A 323 12.04 8.84 -15.87
CA SER A 323 12.59 9.02 -17.21
C SER A 323 11.49 9.24 -18.26
N LEU A 324 11.74 10.18 -19.19
CA LEU A 324 10.94 10.36 -20.40
C LEU A 324 11.34 9.38 -21.53
N THR A 325 12.42 8.65 -21.34
CA THR A 325 12.93 7.65 -22.29
C THR A 325 12.90 6.27 -21.68
N CYS A 326 12.69 5.25 -22.51
CA CYS A 326 12.61 3.87 -22.06
C CYS A 326 13.92 3.40 -21.41
N GLU A 327 13.82 2.89 -20.18
CA GLU A 327 14.95 2.43 -19.37
C GLU A 327 15.30 0.96 -19.62
N SER A 328 14.56 0.27 -20.49
CA SER A 328 14.87 -1.10 -20.87
C SER A 328 16.21 -1.15 -21.61
N LYS A 329 17.20 -1.83 -21.03
CA LYS A 329 18.52 -2.06 -21.64
C LYS A 329 18.46 -2.80 -22.98
N THR A 330 17.36 -3.50 -23.25
CA THR A 330 17.12 -4.26 -24.49
C THR A 330 16.06 -3.63 -25.38
N CYS A 331 15.74 -2.35 -25.20
CA CYS A 331 14.77 -1.64 -26.03
C CYS A 331 15.19 -1.68 -27.51
N ARG A 332 14.30 -2.16 -28.37
CA ARG A 332 14.45 -2.17 -29.84
C ARG A 332 13.40 -1.29 -30.54
N SER A 333 12.62 -0.53 -29.77
CA SER A 333 11.60 0.33 -30.32
C SER A 333 12.24 1.49 -31.10
N LYS A 334 11.68 1.79 -32.27
CA LYS A 334 12.06 3.00 -33.03
C LYS A 334 11.65 4.27 -32.29
N ASN A 335 10.52 4.23 -31.57
CA ASN A 335 10.10 5.26 -30.64
C ASN A 335 10.41 4.80 -29.21
N ASN A 336 11.49 5.30 -28.62
CA ASN A 336 11.93 4.96 -27.28
C ASN A 336 11.36 5.91 -26.20
N SER A 337 10.36 6.74 -26.53
CA SER A 337 9.64 7.52 -25.53
C SER A 337 9.00 6.58 -24.50
N ALA A 338 9.28 6.82 -23.21
CA ALA A 338 8.61 6.08 -22.16
C ALA A 338 7.18 6.58 -22.00
N SER A 339 6.23 5.65 -21.91
CA SER A 339 4.80 5.94 -21.72
C SER A 339 4.23 5.26 -20.47
N VAL A 340 4.95 4.30 -19.88
CA VAL A 340 4.47 3.51 -18.75
C VAL A 340 5.50 3.50 -17.62
N THR A 341 5.05 3.80 -16.41
CA THR A 341 5.80 3.60 -15.16
C THR A 341 5.38 2.27 -14.56
N CYS A 342 6.21 1.24 -14.69
CA CYS A 342 5.87 -0.12 -14.26
C CYS A 342 6.36 -0.39 -12.83
N TRP A 343 5.42 -0.82 -11.99
CA TRP A 343 5.62 -1.13 -10.56
C TRP A 343 5.55 -2.63 -10.23
N SER A 344 5.41 -3.48 -11.25
CA SER A 344 5.36 -4.93 -11.05
C SER A 344 6.68 -5.49 -10.54
N THR A 345 6.62 -6.47 -9.65
CA THR A 345 7.80 -7.09 -9.03
C THR A 345 8.82 -7.61 -10.04
N GLY A 346 8.36 -8.24 -11.13
CA GLY A 346 9.23 -8.75 -12.20
C GLY A 346 9.97 -7.64 -12.96
N CYS A 347 9.35 -6.47 -13.13
CA CYS A 347 10.01 -5.31 -13.75
C CYS A 347 10.93 -4.59 -12.76
N THR A 348 10.47 -4.35 -11.54
CA THR A 348 11.24 -3.60 -10.52
C THR A 348 12.45 -4.37 -10.01
N TYR A 349 12.43 -5.71 -10.05
CA TYR A 349 13.59 -6.53 -9.71
C TYR A 349 14.85 -6.14 -10.52
N LEU A 350 14.67 -5.73 -11.78
CA LEU A 350 15.79 -5.35 -12.67
C LEU A 350 16.44 -4.02 -12.33
N THR A 351 15.77 -3.21 -11.52
CA THR A 351 16.15 -1.85 -11.13
C THR A 351 16.36 -1.75 -9.62
N GLY A 352 16.60 -2.89 -8.95
CA GLY A 352 16.81 -2.93 -7.50
C GLY A 352 15.57 -2.47 -6.74
N ASN A 353 14.41 -3.02 -7.11
CA ASN A 353 13.09 -2.77 -6.54
C ASN A 353 12.58 -1.34 -6.68
N ARG A 354 13.05 -0.57 -7.66
CA ARG A 354 12.49 0.74 -8.02
C ARG A 354 11.61 0.61 -9.25
N ALA A 355 10.63 1.51 -9.43
CA ALA A 355 9.83 1.50 -10.65
C ALA A 355 10.71 1.69 -11.89
N ILE A 356 10.26 1.15 -13.02
CA ILE A 356 10.97 1.27 -14.30
C ILE A 356 10.07 1.91 -15.34
N ARG A 357 10.63 2.85 -16.11
CA ARG A 357 9.96 3.53 -17.21
C ARG A 357 10.19 2.79 -18.51
N LEU A 358 9.11 2.40 -19.15
CA LEU A 358 9.10 1.60 -20.37
C LEU A 358 8.33 2.32 -21.47
N CYS A 359 8.79 2.19 -22.70
CA CYS A 359 7.91 2.43 -23.84
C CYS A 359 6.86 1.32 -23.91
N GLU A 360 5.75 1.61 -24.58
CA GLU A 360 4.62 0.69 -24.71
C GLU A 360 5.04 -0.71 -25.20
N LEU A 361 5.87 -0.78 -26.26
CA LEU A 361 6.37 -2.05 -26.78
C LEU A 361 7.14 -2.86 -25.72
N CYS A 362 8.04 -2.22 -24.96
CA CYS A 362 8.81 -2.91 -23.93
C CYS A 362 7.93 -3.36 -22.75
N HIS A 363 6.93 -2.56 -22.40
CA HIS A 363 5.96 -2.92 -21.37
C HIS A 363 5.12 -4.14 -21.80
N SER A 364 4.50 -4.08 -22.99
CA SER A 364 3.67 -5.16 -23.53
C SER A 364 4.45 -6.48 -23.64
N LEU A 365 5.68 -6.46 -24.18
CA LEU A 365 6.50 -7.67 -24.29
C LEU A 365 6.78 -8.34 -22.94
N ARG A 366 6.87 -7.56 -21.85
CA ARG A 366 7.15 -8.08 -20.50
C ARG A 366 5.92 -8.65 -19.81
N HIS A 367 4.74 -8.14 -20.15
CA HIS A 367 3.49 -8.49 -19.48
C HIS A 367 2.60 -9.47 -20.29
N ILE A 368 2.83 -9.62 -21.60
CA ILE A 368 2.18 -10.65 -22.43
C ILE A 368 2.76 -12.05 -22.15
N TYR A 369 4.05 -12.15 -21.81
CA TYR A 369 4.74 -13.41 -21.52
C TYR A 369 5.30 -13.44 -20.09
N PRO A 370 4.44 -13.53 -19.05
CA PRO A 370 4.88 -13.43 -17.65
C PRO A 370 5.82 -14.57 -17.21
N ASP A 371 5.72 -15.78 -17.80
CA ASP A 371 6.49 -16.96 -17.37
C ASP A 371 8.00 -16.89 -17.68
N ILE A 372 8.44 -16.03 -18.60
CA ILE A 372 9.85 -15.91 -18.98
C ILE A 372 10.60 -14.95 -18.04
N ASN A 373 9.90 -14.01 -17.39
CA ASN A 373 10.51 -12.90 -16.65
C ASN A 373 10.46 -13.04 -15.12
N GLN A 374 9.98 -14.18 -14.59
CA GLN A 374 10.02 -14.46 -13.15
C GLN A 374 11.44 -14.84 -12.68
N PRO A 375 11.89 -14.39 -11.49
CA PRO A 375 13.14 -14.84 -10.88
C PRO A 375 13.17 -16.37 -10.77
N SER A 376 14.34 -16.96 -10.97
CA SER A 376 14.58 -18.41 -11.04
C SER A 376 14.03 -19.26 -9.88
N ALA A 377 13.71 -18.66 -8.73
CA ALA A 377 13.11 -19.37 -7.60
C ALA A 377 11.67 -19.83 -7.89
N ASP A 378 10.89 -19.04 -8.65
CA ASP A 378 9.48 -19.37 -8.97
C ASP A 378 9.34 -20.39 -10.11
N ARG A 379 10.35 -20.50 -10.98
CA ARG A 379 10.36 -21.48 -12.09
C ARG A 379 10.33 -22.92 -11.57
N ASN A 380 11.06 -23.20 -10.49
CA ASN A 380 11.12 -24.54 -9.91
C ASN A 380 9.80 -24.93 -9.21
N LYS A 381 9.03 -23.95 -8.70
CA LYS A 381 7.76 -24.16 -8.01
C LYS A 381 6.63 -24.53 -8.98
N LYS A 382 6.49 -23.76 -10.09
CA LYS A 382 5.53 -24.09 -11.15
C LYS A 382 5.79 -25.45 -11.79
N GLN A 383 7.06 -25.82 -11.97
CA GLN A 383 7.45 -27.11 -12.57
C GLN A 383 7.19 -28.30 -11.62
N MET A 384 7.24 -28.10 -10.29
CA MET A 384 6.83 -29.11 -9.30
C MET A 384 5.30 -29.26 -9.23
N ASP A 385 4.55 -28.17 -9.28
CA ASP A 385 3.08 -28.21 -9.21
C ASP A 385 2.44 -28.80 -10.47
N THR A 386 3.05 -28.62 -11.65
CA THR A 386 2.61 -29.31 -12.89
C THR A 386 2.91 -30.81 -12.87
N ASN A 387 4.00 -31.23 -12.24
CA ASN A 387 4.35 -32.64 -12.13
C ASN A 387 3.51 -33.39 -11.07
N LEU A 388 2.93 -32.70 -10.09
CA LEU A 388 1.96 -33.29 -9.16
C LEU A 388 0.55 -33.41 -9.74
N THR A 389 0.18 -32.57 -10.70
CA THR A 389 -1.17 -32.56 -11.33
C THR A 389 -1.28 -33.45 -12.57
N GLN A 390 -0.17 -33.95 -13.13
CA GLN A 390 -0.17 -34.84 -14.30
C GLN A 390 -0.27 -36.34 -13.99
N ASN A 391 -0.41 -36.75 -12.72
CA ASN A 391 -0.50 -38.17 -12.35
C ASN A 391 -1.91 -38.66 -11.96
N THR A 392 -2.97 -38.01 -12.46
CA THR A 392 -4.31 -38.59 -12.44
C THR A 392 -5.08 -38.28 -13.71
N SER A 393 -5.73 -39.30 -14.25
CA SER A 393 -6.70 -39.36 -15.37
C SER A 393 -6.16 -39.39 -16.80
N ASP A 394 -5.80 -40.62 -17.22
CA ASP A 394 -6.17 -41.18 -18.51
C ASP A 394 -7.69 -41.04 -18.74
N THR A 395 -8.13 -40.35 -19.79
CA THR A 395 -9.11 -40.89 -20.74
C THR A 395 -9.28 -40.00 -21.96
N THR A 396 -9.36 -40.68 -23.09
CA THR A 396 -9.43 -40.25 -24.48
C THR A 396 -10.73 -39.53 -24.82
N THR A 397 -10.67 -38.36 -25.46
CA THR A 397 -11.67 -37.91 -26.43
C THR A 397 -11.04 -37.05 -27.52
N LEU A 398 -11.04 -37.59 -28.75
CA LEU A 398 -10.86 -36.85 -29.99
C LEU A 398 -11.90 -35.74 -30.09
N PHE A 399 -11.51 -34.52 -30.44
CA PHE A 399 -12.34 -33.66 -31.29
C PHE A 399 -11.48 -32.85 -32.25
N GLU A 400 -11.91 -32.90 -33.51
CA GLU A 400 -11.20 -32.48 -34.72
C GLU A 400 -11.06 -30.97 -34.84
N VAL A 401 -9.91 -30.56 -35.37
CA VAL A 401 -9.62 -29.20 -35.85
C VAL A 401 -10.26 -29.04 -37.22
N THR A 402 -11.32 -28.23 -37.33
CA THR A 402 -11.76 -27.69 -38.63
C THR A 402 -11.36 -26.24 -38.76
N ASN A 403 -10.36 -26.02 -39.61
CA ASN A 403 -10.05 -24.74 -40.22
C ASN A 403 -11.24 -24.24 -41.04
N SER A 404 -11.66 -23.00 -40.81
CA SER A 404 -12.36 -22.22 -41.83
C SER A 404 -11.94 -20.76 -41.73
N THR A 405 -11.02 -20.41 -42.63
CA THR A 405 -10.72 -19.08 -43.12
C THR A 405 -12.01 -18.39 -43.59
N ARG A 406 -12.32 -17.23 -43.02
CA ARG A 406 -13.13 -16.22 -43.70
C ARG A 406 -12.48 -14.86 -43.54
N ILE A 407 -11.82 -14.46 -44.61
CA ILE A 407 -11.38 -13.11 -44.89
C ILE A 407 -12.62 -12.22 -44.87
N ASN A 408 -12.61 -11.17 -44.05
CA ASN A 408 -13.30 -9.93 -44.33
C ASN A 408 -12.35 -8.80 -43.90
N ASN A 409 -11.76 -8.16 -44.91
CA ASN A 409 -11.17 -6.85 -44.79
C ASN A 409 -12.32 -5.87 -44.54
N ASP A 410 -12.28 -5.16 -43.42
CA ASP A 410 -12.71 -3.77 -43.35
C ASP A 410 -11.75 -3.06 -42.39
N ASN A 411 -10.88 -2.24 -43.00
CA ASN A 411 -9.98 -1.32 -42.32
C ASN A 411 -10.75 -0.06 -41.92
N ASN A 412 -10.21 0.60 -40.89
CA ASN A 412 -10.47 1.96 -40.39
C ASN A 412 -11.39 1.99 -39.17
N ASP A 413 -10.81 1.82 -37.98
CA ASP A 413 -11.23 2.47 -36.72
C ASP A 413 -10.18 2.24 -35.61
N GLU A 414 -8.89 2.38 -35.91
CA GLU A 414 -7.81 2.35 -34.91
C GLU A 414 -7.07 3.69 -34.93
N ASP A 415 -7.64 4.70 -34.28
CA ASP A 415 -6.88 5.87 -33.79
C ASP A 415 -7.68 6.69 -32.75
N ASP A 416 -9.01 6.53 -32.67
CA ASP A 416 -9.85 7.47 -31.91
C ASP A 416 -9.82 7.29 -30.38
N HIS A 417 -9.56 6.08 -29.85
CA HIS A 417 -9.64 5.80 -28.41
C HIS A 417 -8.51 6.39 -27.56
N SER A 418 -7.32 6.63 -28.15
CA SER A 418 -6.21 7.28 -27.44
C SER A 418 -6.44 8.79 -27.30
N THR A 419 -7.03 9.40 -28.32
CA THR A 419 -7.24 10.85 -28.38
C THR A 419 -8.43 11.28 -27.54
N THR A 420 -9.52 10.50 -27.49
CA THR A 420 -10.68 10.81 -26.64
C THR A 420 -10.33 10.83 -25.15
N HIS A 421 -9.45 9.91 -24.70
CA HIS A 421 -8.98 9.86 -23.32
C HIS A 421 -8.13 11.08 -22.94
N ILE A 422 -7.28 11.56 -23.85
CA ILE A 422 -6.45 12.75 -23.63
C ILE A 422 -7.33 14.01 -23.52
N TYR A 423 -8.34 14.16 -24.40
CA TYR A 423 -9.25 15.31 -24.35
C TYR A 423 -10.07 15.37 -23.05
N GLN A 424 -10.60 14.23 -22.58
CA GLN A 424 -11.34 14.18 -21.31
C GLN A 424 -10.47 14.49 -20.09
N VAL A 425 -9.21 14.02 -20.06
CA VAL A 425 -8.25 14.34 -19.00
C VAL A 425 -7.88 15.83 -19.04
N CYS A 426 -7.67 16.40 -20.23
CA CYS A 426 -7.42 17.83 -20.38
C CYS A 426 -8.60 18.70 -19.91
N ASP A 427 -9.85 18.29 -20.13
CA ASP A 427 -11.03 19.06 -19.70
C ASP A 427 -11.27 18.95 -18.19
N VAL A 428 -11.02 17.79 -17.57
CA VAL A 428 -11.07 17.63 -16.11
C VAL A 428 -9.97 18.44 -15.43
N ILE A 429 -8.74 18.40 -15.99
CA ILE A 429 -7.61 19.21 -15.49
C ILE A 429 -7.90 20.70 -15.71
N ARG A 430 -8.43 21.11 -16.88
CA ARG A 430 -8.88 22.49 -17.13
C ARG A 430 -9.91 22.93 -16.10
N PHE A 431 -10.98 22.17 -15.90
CA PHE A 431 -12.04 22.50 -14.94
C PHE A 431 -11.51 22.60 -13.49
N ALA A 432 -10.66 21.66 -13.08
CA ALA A 432 -10.06 21.63 -11.75
C ALA A 432 -9.08 22.78 -11.50
N LEU A 433 -8.24 23.11 -12.49
CA LEU A 433 -7.32 24.25 -12.41
C LEU A 433 -8.09 25.58 -12.40
N THR A 434 -9.17 25.71 -13.18
CA THR A 434 -10.01 26.94 -13.22
C THR A 434 -10.59 27.32 -11.85
N ARG A 435 -10.95 26.32 -11.03
CA ARG A 435 -11.48 26.54 -9.67
C ARG A 435 -10.40 26.74 -8.60
N SER A 436 -9.14 26.52 -8.95
CA SER A 436 -8.03 26.50 -8.02
C SER A 436 -7.10 27.71 -8.27
N CYS A 437 -7.64 28.93 -8.22
CA CYS A 437 -6.93 30.21 -8.44
C CYS A 437 -5.68 30.43 -7.56
N ILE A 438 -5.34 29.50 -6.67
CA ILE A 438 -4.31 29.59 -5.63
C ILE A 438 -3.06 28.75 -5.97
N LEU A 439 -3.07 27.96 -7.04
CA LEU A 439 -1.99 26.99 -7.32
C LEU A 439 -0.72 27.58 -7.99
N PHE A 440 -0.77 28.83 -8.44
CA PHE A 440 0.29 29.43 -9.27
C PHE A 440 0.68 30.83 -8.79
N LYS A 441 1.90 31.24 -9.14
CA LYS A 441 2.59 32.42 -8.57
C LYS A 441 1.84 33.75 -8.79
N GLU A 442 0.96 33.82 -9.79
CA GLU A 442 0.13 34.98 -10.10
C GLU A 442 -1.33 34.56 -10.38
N PRO A 443 -2.30 34.98 -9.56
CA PRO A 443 -3.71 34.65 -9.77
C PRO A 443 -4.31 35.29 -11.04
N HIS A 444 -3.63 36.30 -11.61
CA HIS A 444 -4.08 37.02 -12.81
C HIS A 444 -3.60 36.42 -14.14
N SER A 445 -2.63 35.49 -14.14
CA SER A 445 -2.18 34.80 -15.36
C SER A 445 -3.19 33.75 -15.86
N PHE A 446 -4.20 33.40 -15.04
CA PHE A 446 -5.29 32.48 -15.39
C PHE A 446 -6.14 32.96 -16.57
N SER A 447 -6.32 34.28 -16.74
CA SER A 447 -7.13 34.89 -17.80
C SER A 447 -6.59 34.59 -19.22
N ILE A 448 -5.27 34.37 -19.34
CA ILE A 448 -4.60 34.16 -20.64
C ILE A 448 -4.79 32.72 -21.15
N LEU A 449 -5.08 31.76 -20.25
CA LEU A 449 -5.24 30.34 -20.58
C LEU A 449 -6.57 29.99 -21.28
N PHE A 450 -7.54 30.90 -21.35
CA PHE A 450 -8.89 30.65 -21.89
C PHE A 450 -9.15 31.26 -23.28
N ARG A 451 -8.10 31.64 -24.03
CA ARG A 451 -8.23 32.18 -25.40
C ARG A 451 -7.52 31.37 -26.49
N ILE A 452 -7.02 30.18 -26.19
CA ILE A 452 -6.45 29.21 -27.15
C ILE A 452 -7.07 27.85 -26.85
#